data_AF-A0A519VIT5-F1
#
_entry.id   AF-A0A519VIT5-F1
#
_cell.length_a   1.000
_cell.length_b   1.000
_cell.length_c   1.000
_cell.angle_alpha   90.00
_cell.angle_beta   90.00
_cell.angle_gamma   90.00
#
_symmetry.space_group_name_H-M   'P 1'
#
loop_
_entity.id
_entity.type
_entity.pdbx_description
1 polymer ?
#
loop_
_entity_poly.entity_id
_entity_poly.type
_entity_poly.pdbx_seq_one_letter_code
_entity_poly.pdbx_strand_id
1 'polypeptide(L)'
;MLLTCSTLPGRISWAGRPDFRHRAGVAVFRLPVAESQPFGPRAAALLTAAERLRAQRYHRAQDHDRFVLGRAAQRLVLGAYLGRPPAGLQFEAGAHKKPRLREAPGLHY
;
A
#
# COMPACT_ATOMS: atom_id res chain seq x y z
N MET A 1 5.03 22.26 4.10
CA MET A 1 5.98 21.61 3.18
C MET A 1 5.18 20.74 2.23
N LEU A 2 5.19 21.06 0.93
CA LEU A 2 4.40 20.35 -0.07
C LEU A 2 5.18 19.12 -0.54
N LEU A 3 4.63 17.91 -0.36
CA LEU A 3 5.17 16.69 -0.96
C LEU A 3 4.48 16.50 -2.32
N THR A 4 5.25 16.51 -3.41
CA THR A 4 4.73 16.16 -4.75
C THR A 4 5.22 14.78 -5.16
N CYS A 5 4.46 14.12 -6.04
CA CYS A 5 4.79 12.79 -6.55
C CYS A 5 6.14 12.75 -7.31
N SER A 6 6.60 13.89 -7.81
CA SER A 6 7.79 14.04 -8.65
C SER A 6 8.97 14.70 -7.97
N THR A 7 8.84 15.19 -6.72
CA THR A 7 9.91 15.89 -6.03
C THR A 7 9.89 15.56 -4.56
N LEU A 8 10.80 14.67 -4.19
CA LEU A 8 11.17 14.43 -2.82
C LEU A 8 12.07 15.59 -2.35
N PRO A 9 11.69 16.33 -1.31
CA PRO A 9 12.42 17.52 -0.89
C PRO A 9 13.79 17.16 -0.32
N GLY A 10 14.84 17.87 -0.77
CA GLY A 10 16.20 17.80 -0.21
C GLY A 10 16.75 16.38 -0.01
N ARG A 11 17.68 16.24 0.93
CA ARG A 11 18.26 14.95 1.30
C ARG A 11 17.30 14.17 2.19
N ILE A 12 16.71 13.10 1.67
CA ILE A 12 15.86 12.20 2.46
C ILE A 12 16.69 11.11 3.12
N SER A 13 16.53 11.00 4.44
CA SER A 13 16.98 9.83 5.20
C SER A 13 15.81 8.87 5.36
N TRP A 14 16.03 7.60 5.04
CA TRP A 14 15.03 6.56 5.21
C TRP A 14 15.35 5.74 6.45
N ALA A 15 14.35 5.53 7.31
CA ALA A 15 14.49 4.62 8.44
C ALA A 15 14.72 3.18 7.95
N GLY A 16 15.55 2.43 8.68
CA GLY A 16 15.82 1.02 8.38
C GLY A 16 14.66 0.07 8.72
N ARG A 17 13.67 0.55 9.49
CA ARG A 17 12.45 -0.20 9.83
C ARG A 17 11.24 0.73 9.66
N PRO A 18 10.08 0.20 9.24
CA PRO A 18 8.86 0.99 9.16
C PRO A 18 8.44 1.42 10.58
N ASP A 19 8.08 2.69 10.73
CA ASP A 19 7.48 3.21 11.95
C ASP A 19 5.99 3.47 11.74
N PHE A 20 5.16 2.75 12.50
CA PHE A 20 3.70 2.86 12.46
C PHE A 20 3.16 3.68 13.63
N ARG A 21 4.00 4.46 14.32
CA ARG A 21 3.59 5.31 15.46
C ARG A 21 3.26 6.75 15.08
N HIS A 22 3.54 7.16 13.84
CA HIS A 22 3.18 8.50 13.37
C HIS A 22 1.65 8.68 13.35
N ARG A 23 1.10 9.73 13.97
CA ARG A 23 -0.36 9.93 14.08
C ARG A 23 -0.86 11.26 13.52
N ALA A 24 0.03 12.19 13.22
CA ALA A 24 -0.33 13.54 12.81
C ALA A 24 0.46 13.95 11.56
N GLY A 25 -0.24 14.33 10.50
CA GLY A 25 0.37 14.69 9.22
C GLY A 25 0.42 13.51 8.24
N VAL A 26 1.49 13.46 7.44
CA VAL A 26 1.66 12.49 6.35
C VAL A 26 2.81 11.55 6.66
N ALA A 27 2.54 10.24 6.67
CA ALA A 27 3.57 9.20 6.70
C ALA A 27 3.88 8.70 5.28
N VAL A 28 5.16 8.64 4.92
CA VAL A 28 5.62 8.13 3.63
C VAL A 28 6.34 6.80 3.81
N PHE A 29 5.88 5.77 3.11
CA PHE A 29 6.50 4.45 3.09
C PHE A 29 7.08 4.19 1.70
N ARG A 30 8.19 3.44 1.65
CA ARG A 30 8.79 2.96 0.40
C ARG A 30 8.87 1.44 0.42
N LEU A 31 8.72 0.85 -0.76
CA LEU A 31 8.88 -0.59 -0.98
C LEU A 31 9.81 -0.80 -2.19
N PRO A 32 11.03 -1.33 -2.01
CA PRO A 32 11.87 -1.71 -3.13
C PRO A 32 11.28 -2.96 -3.79
N VAL A 33 10.63 -2.79 -4.95
CA VAL A 33 9.87 -3.85 -5.62
C VAL A 33 10.75 -5.06 -5.97
N ALA A 34 11.93 -4.83 -6.54
CA ALA A 34 12.84 -5.91 -6.95
C ALA A 34 13.30 -6.75 -5.74
N GLU A 35 13.73 -6.09 -4.65
CA GLU A 35 14.15 -6.74 -3.42
C GLU A 35 12.99 -7.46 -2.70
N SER A 36 11.75 -7.05 -2.98
CA SER A 36 10.56 -7.61 -2.34
C SER A 36 9.94 -8.78 -3.10
N GLN A 37 10.39 -9.08 -4.32
CA GLN A 37 9.84 -10.18 -5.13
C GLN A 37 9.80 -11.55 -4.43
N PRO A 38 10.80 -11.96 -3.62
CA PRO A 38 10.75 -13.23 -2.89
C PRO A 38 9.54 -13.37 -1.94
N PHE A 39 8.92 -12.25 -1.53
CA PHE A 39 7.73 -12.25 -0.68
C PHE A 39 6.41 -12.37 -1.47
N GLY A 40 6.45 -12.44 -2.81
CA GLY A 40 5.27 -12.47 -3.68
C GLY A 40 4.16 -13.43 -3.25
N PRO A 41 4.45 -14.72 -2.95
CA PRO A 41 3.44 -15.67 -2.48
C PRO A 41 2.75 -15.23 -1.17
N ARG A 42 3.53 -14.73 -0.20
CA ARG A 42 2.99 -14.22 1.08
C ARG A 42 2.19 -12.94 0.87
N ALA A 43 2.64 -12.07 -0.04
CA ALA A 43 1.92 -10.87 -0.43
C ALA A 43 0.57 -11.21 -1.06
N ALA A 44 0.52 -12.16 -1.99
CA ALA A 44 -0.71 -12.61 -2.65
C ALA A 44 -1.74 -13.22 -1.68
N ALA A 45 -1.29 -13.83 -0.59
CA ALA A 45 -2.16 -14.36 0.46
C ALA A 45 -2.90 -13.25 1.24
N LEU A 46 -2.39 -12.01 1.25
CA LEU A 46 -3.04 -10.86 1.89
C LEU A 46 -4.10 -10.20 0.99
N LEU A 47 -4.09 -10.47 -0.30
CA LEU A 47 -5.04 -9.88 -1.25
C LEU A 47 -6.41 -10.54 -1.15
N THR A 48 -7.45 -9.81 -1.51
CA THR A 48 -8.79 -10.40 -1.72
C THR A 48 -8.84 -11.15 -3.05
N ALA A 49 -9.89 -11.96 -3.25
CA ALA A 49 -10.11 -12.63 -4.53
C ALA A 49 -10.21 -11.63 -5.70
N ALA A 50 -10.94 -10.52 -5.52
CA ALA A 50 -11.07 -9.48 -6.54
C ALA A 50 -9.72 -8.80 -6.87
N GLU A 51 -8.85 -8.63 -5.88
CA GLU A 51 -7.51 -8.07 -6.10
C GLU A 51 -6.60 -9.06 -6.83
N ARG A 52 -6.64 -10.35 -6.47
CA ARG A 52 -5.91 -11.39 -7.20
C ARG A 52 -6.35 -11.47 -8.67
N LEU A 53 -7.66 -11.44 -8.92
CA LEU A 53 -8.20 -11.40 -10.28
C LEU A 53 -7.75 -10.14 -11.04
N ARG A 54 -7.70 -8.98 -10.37
CA ARG A 54 -7.15 -7.76 -10.96
C ARG A 54 -5.66 -7.91 -11.30
N ALA A 55 -4.87 -8.52 -10.41
CA ALA A 55 -3.45 -8.75 -10.63
C ALA A 55 -3.21 -9.57 -11.92
N GLN A 56 -4.02 -10.61 -12.13
CA GLN A 56 -3.92 -11.49 -13.30
C GLN A 56 -4.22 -10.79 -14.64
N ARG A 57 -4.83 -9.60 -14.62
CA ARG A 57 -5.11 -8.83 -15.85
C ARG A 57 -3.91 -8.03 -16.35
N TYR A 58 -2.82 -7.93 -15.59
CA TYR A 58 -1.61 -7.28 -16.08
C TYR A 58 -0.88 -8.16 -17.09
N HIS A 59 -0.61 -7.61 -18.28
CA HIS A 59 0.10 -8.33 -19.34
C HIS A 59 1.59 -8.55 -19.02
N ARG A 60 2.22 -7.62 -18.32
CA ARG A 60 3.64 -7.69 -17.97
C ARG A 60 3.80 -8.22 -16.55
N ALA A 61 4.66 -9.22 -16.37
CA ALA A 61 4.99 -9.78 -15.05
C ALA A 61 5.45 -8.70 -14.06
N GLN A 62 6.22 -7.71 -14.52
CA GLN A 62 6.68 -6.60 -13.69
C GLN A 62 5.53 -5.76 -13.14
N ASP A 63 4.44 -5.58 -13.90
CA ASP A 63 3.29 -4.78 -13.46
C ASP A 63 2.36 -5.60 -12.55
N HIS A 64 2.23 -6.90 -12.83
CA HIS A 64 1.63 -7.86 -11.92
C HIS A 64 2.32 -7.80 -10.54
N ASP A 65 3.65 -7.93 -10.50
CA ASP A 65 4.41 -7.96 -9.24
C ASP A 65 4.32 -6.64 -8.49
N ARG A 66 4.44 -5.51 -9.21
CA ARG A 66 4.24 -4.17 -8.62
C ARG A 66 2.87 -4.05 -7.98
N PHE A 67 1.83 -4.53 -8.65
CA PHE A 67 0.47 -4.49 -8.12
C PHE A 67 0.33 -5.37 -6.88
N VAL A 68 0.78 -6.64 -6.91
CA VAL A 68 0.67 -7.57 -5.78
C VAL A 68 1.44 -7.05 -4.56
N LEU A 69 2.70 -6.68 -4.74
CA LEU A 69 3.58 -6.21 -3.67
C LEU A 69 3.09 -4.87 -3.11
N GLY A 70 2.76 -3.91 -3.98
CA GLY A 70 2.25 -2.60 -3.58
C GLY A 70 0.92 -2.71 -2.83
N ARG A 71 0.00 -3.56 -3.31
CA ARG A 71 -1.30 -3.75 -2.65
C ARG A 71 -1.16 -4.44 -1.29
N ALA A 72 -0.31 -5.46 -1.19
CA ALA A 72 -0.02 -6.10 0.09
C ALA A 72 0.63 -5.14 1.09
N ALA A 73 1.61 -4.34 0.66
CA ALA A 73 2.24 -3.33 1.50
C ALA A 73 1.23 -2.28 1.99
N GLN A 74 0.34 -1.80 1.12
CA GLN A 74 -0.74 -0.89 1.52
C GLN A 74 -1.66 -1.51 2.59
N ARG A 75 -2.06 -2.77 2.42
CA ARG A 75 -2.85 -3.50 3.42
C ARG A 75 -2.11 -3.63 4.76
N LEU A 76 -0.81 -3.92 4.74
CA LEU A 76 0.02 -4.03 5.93
C LEU A 76 0.14 -2.70 6.68
N VAL A 77 0.42 -1.62 5.96
CA VAL A 77 0.54 -0.27 6.54
C VAL A 77 -0.77 0.15 7.19
N LEU A 78 -1.88 0.04 6.46
CA LEU A 78 -3.20 0.44 6.98
C LEU A 78 -3.66 -0.47 8.12
N GLY A 79 -3.39 -1.78 8.03
CA GLY A 79 -3.70 -2.73 9.09
C GLY A 79 -2.96 -2.41 10.38
N ALA A 80 -1.68 -2.03 10.29
CA ALA A 80 -0.89 -1.60 11.43
C ALA A 80 -1.42 -0.31 12.07
N TYR A 81 -1.83 0.69 11.28
CA TYR A 81 -2.42 1.91 11.82
C TYR A 81 -3.79 1.70 12.47
N LEU A 82 -4.57 0.75 11.98
CA LEU A 82 -5.93 0.49 12.46
C LEU A 82 -6.02 -0.64 13.50
N GLY A 83 -4.93 -1.34 13.77
CA GLY A 83 -4.94 -2.54 14.62
C GLY A 83 -5.81 -3.67 14.06
N ARG A 84 -5.86 -3.81 12.72
CA ARG A 84 -6.72 -4.77 12.02
C ARG A 84 -5.93 -5.75 11.16
N PRO A 85 -6.40 -7.00 10.99
CA PRO A 85 -5.80 -7.94 10.04
C PRO A 85 -5.77 -7.36 8.61
N PRO A 86 -4.61 -7.33 7.93
CA PRO A 86 -4.47 -6.73 6.60
C PRO A 86 -5.41 -7.33 5.55
N ALA A 87 -5.66 -8.63 5.60
CA ALA A 87 -6.55 -9.33 4.67
C ALA A 87 -8.04 -8.97 4.87
N GLY A 88 -8.42 -8.48 6.05
CA GLY A 88 -9.81 -8.12 6.38
C GLY A 88 -10.21 -6.70 5.95
N LEU A 89 -9.25 -5.86 5.53
CA LEU A 89 -9.52 -4.47 5.16
C LEU A 89 -10.35 -4.36 3.87
N GLN A 90 -11.36 -3.49 3.89
CA GLN A 90 -12.30 -3.30 2.79
C GLN A 90 -12.09 -1.96 2.10
N PHE A 91 -11.62 -2.04 0.85
CA PHE A 91 -11.34 -0.87 0.03
C PHE A 91 -12.47 -0.68 -0.97
N GLU A 92 -12.91 0.56 -1.11
CA GLU A 92 -14.06 0.91 -1.91
C GLU A 92 -13.75 2.10 -2.81
N ALA A 93 -14.49 2.22 -3.92
CA ALA A 93 -14.50 3.42 -4.72
C ALA A 93 -15.37 4.47 -4.02
N GLY A 94 -14.73 5.56 -3.59
CA GLY A 94 -15.38 6.76 -3.09
C GLY A 94 -15.98 7.63 -4.20
N ALA A 95 -16.45 8.82 -3.81
CA ALA A 95 -16.86 9.85 -4.76
C ALA A 95 -15.74 10.11 -5.78
N HIS A 96 -16.10 10.30 -7.05
CA HIS A 96 -15.17 10.49 -8.16
C HIS A 96 -14.11 9.38 -8.31
N LYS A 97 -14.42 8.13 -7.91
CA LYS A 97 -13.50 6.98 -7.92
C LYS A 97 -12.29 7.14 -7.00
N LYS A 98 -12.28 8.13 -6.10
CA LYS A 98 -11.20 8.30 -5.12
C LYS A 98 -11.23 7.10 -4.15
N PRO A 99 -10.12 6.39 -3.95
CA PRO A 99 -10.12 5.22 -3.09
C PRO A 99 -10.44 5.62 -1.64
N ARG A 100 -11.29 4.84 -0.97
CA ARG A 100 -11.59 4.97 0.46
C ARG A 100 -11.47 3.63 1.16
N LEU A 101 -11.21 3.66 2.45
CA LEU A 101 -11.24 2.49 3.32
C LEU A 101 -12.52 2.50 4.16
N ARG A 102 -13.29 1.42 4.13
CA ARG A 102 -14.58 1.36 4.82
C ARG A 102 -14.45 1.53 6.33
N GLU A 103 -13.39 0.96 6.91
CA GLU A 103 -13.12 0.99 8.35
C GLU A 103 -12.67 2.37 8.86
N ALA A 104 -12.19 3.24 7.96
CA ALA A 104 -11.74 4.58 8.29
C ALA A 104 -12.00 5.55 7.12
N PRO A 105 -13.26 6.00 6.90
CA PRO A 105 -13.62 6.78 5.73
C PRO A 105 -12.89 8.12 5.59
N GLY A 106 -12.42 8.70 6.72
CA GLY A 106 -11.63 9.94 6.75
C GLY A 106 -10.13 9.74 6.53
N LEU A 107 -9.64 8.50 6.46
CA LEU A 107 -8.22 8.23 6.24
C LEU A 107 -7.89 8.31 4.74
N HIS A 108 -6.92 9.15 4.40
CA HIS A 108 -6.37 9.26 3.04
C HIS A 108 -5.09 8.44 2.90
N TYR A 109 -4.93 7.78 1.75
CA TYR A 109 -3.81 6.90 1.43
C TYR A 109 -3.55 6.81 -0.08
#